data_AF-A0A5B0VRI5-F1
#
_entry.id   AF-A0A5B0VRI5-F1
#
_cell.length_a   1.000
_cell.length_b   1.000
_cell.length_c   1.000
_cell.angle_alpha   90.00
_cell.angle_beta   90.00
_cell.angle_gamma   90.00
#
_symmetry.space_group_name_H-M   'P 1'
#
loop_
_entity.id
_entity.type
_entity.pdbx_description
1 polymer ?
#
loop_
_entity_poly.entity_id
_entity_poly.type
_entity_poly.pdbx_seq_one_letter_code
_entity_poly.pdbx_strand_id
1 'polypeptide(L)'
;MGFDVSFAKSRFPLRADVIDMLARRSESFRELCNDFAIADQLRQAWQGSSEPGDAQRHAELVELVDSLRAEIAEAVDNASVFPFRRKRSHPSQA
;
A
#
# COMPACT_ATOMS: atom_id res chain seq x y z
N MET A 1 2.66 -15.07 -8.68
CA MET A 1 1.60 -14.52 -7.82
C MET A 1 1.40 -13.07 -8.23
N GLY A 2 0.20 -12.69 -8.67
CA GLY A 2 -0.12 -11.29 -8.91
C GLY A 2 -0.41 -10.64 -7.58
N PHE A 3 0.34 -9.60 -7.22
CA PHE A 3 0.04 -8.82 -6.02
C PHE A 3 -1.35 -8.20 -6.15
N ASP A 4 -2.22 -8.47 -5.18
CA ASP A 4 -3.59 -7.98 -5.19
C ASP A 4 -3.63 -6.54 -4.68
N VAL A 5 -4.18 -5.64 -5.50
CA VAL A 5 -4.37 -4.23 -5.15
C VAL A 5 -5.81 -3.90 -4.78
N SER A 6 -6.67 -4.91 -4.67
CA SER A 6 -8.11 -4.73 -4.43
C SER A 6 -8.38 -4.05 -3.09
N PHE A 7 -7.58 -4.34 -2.05
CA PHE A 7 -7.68 -3.67 -0.77
C PHE A 7 -7.32 -2.18 -0.84
N ALA A 8 -6.23 -1.82 -1.54
CA ALA A 8 -5.90 -0.41 -1.76
C ALA A 8 -7.03 0.30 -2.51
N LYS A 9 -7.59 -0.33 -3.57
CA LYS A 9 -8.71 0.25 -4.34
C LYS A 9 -9.97 0.45 -3.51
N SER A 10 -10.28 -0.44 -2.57
CA SER A 10 -11.43 -0.26 -1.67
C SER A 10 -11.23 0.91 -0.71
N ARG A 11 -9.98 1.21 -0.31
CA ARG A 11 -9.66 2.36 0.54
C ARG A 11 -9.58 3.68 -0.22
N PHE A 12 -9.29 3.63 -1.52
CA PHE A 12 -9.16 4.80 -2.40
C PHE A 12 -10.07 4.68 -3.65
N PRO A 13 -11.40 4.62 -3.48
CA PRO A 13 -12.31 4.32 -4.60
C PRO A 13 -12.26 5.37 -5.72
N LEU A 14 -12.05 6.64 -5.38
CA LEU A 14 -11.93 7.74 -6.35
C LEU A 14 -10.62 7.73 -7.16
N ARG A 15 -9.66 6.87 -6.78
CA ARG A 15 -8.32 6.80 -7.39
C ARG A 15 -8.00 5.38 -7.88
N ALA A 16 -9.01 4.53 -8.00
CA ALA A 16 -8.85 3.11 -8.30
C ALA A 16 -8.18 2.84 -9.65
N ASP A 17 -8.44 3.68 -10.65
CA ASP A 17 -7.82 3.64 -11.99
C ASP A 17 -6.33 4.01 -11.95
N VAL A 18 -5.95 5.00 -11.14
CA VAL A 18 -4.54 5.39 -10.93
C VAL A 18 -3.79 4.26 -10.22
N ILE A 19 -4.41 3.62 -9.24
CA ILE A 19 -3.86 2.45 -8.55
C ILE A 19 -3.64 1.29 -9.53
N ASP A 20 -4.62 0.97 -10.38
CA ASP A 20 -4.46 -0.06 -11.43
C ASP A 20 -3.31 0.28 -12.39
N MET A 21 -3.18 1.55 -12.77
CA MET A 21 -2.12 2.03 -13.66
C MET A 21 -0.72 1.89 -13.01
N LEU A 22 -0.58 2.31 -11.75
CA LEU A 22 0.67 2.19 -11.00
C LEU A 22 1.04 0.72 -10.78
N ALA A 23 0.08 -0.11 -10.38
CA ALA A 23 0.28 -1.53 -10.14
C ALA A 23 0.78 -2.28 -11.39
N ARG A 24 0.34 -1.88 -12.59
CA ARG A 24 0.84 -2.47 -13.85
C ARG A 24 2.29 -2.13 -14.15
N ARG A 25 2.83 -1.06 -13.56
CA ARG A 25 4.12 -0.46 -13.95
C ARG A 25 5.19 -0.50 -12.87
N SER A 26 4.81 -0.62 -11.61
CA SER A 26 5.70 -0.57 -10.45
C SER A 26 5.49 -1.80 -9.58
N GLU A 27 6.53 -2.62 -9.46
CA GLU A 27 6.53 -3.77 -8.54
C GLU A 27 6.56 -3.31 -7.09
N SER A 28 7.38 -2.32 -6.75
CA SER A 28 7.43 -1.77 -5.41
C SER A 28 6.09 -1.17 -4.97
N PHE A 29 5.31 -0.60 -5.89
CA PHE A 29 3.95 -0.15 -5.56
C PHE A 29 2.98 -1.30 -5.29
N ARG A 30 3.15 -2.43 -6.01
CA ARG A 30 2.38 -3.64 -5.77
C ARG A 30 2.72 -4.26 -4.40
N GLU A 31 4.00 -4.30 -4.05
CA GLU A 31 4.47 -4.73 -2.73
C GLU A 31 3.89 -3.83 -1.63
N LEU A 32 3.95 -2.50 -1.80
CA LEU A 32 3.35 -1.54 -0.87
C LEU A 32 1.84 -1.79 -0.66
N CYS A 33 1.08 -2.04 -1.73
CA CYS A 33 -0.35 -2.38 -1.63
C CYS A 33 -0.60 -3.70 -0.89
N ASN A 34 0.28 -4.69 -1.08
CA ASN A 34 0.21 -5.98 -0.41
C ASN A 34 0.53 -5.84 1.08
N ASP A 35 1.57 -5.10 1.43
CA ASP A 35 1.94 -4.83 2.83
C ASP A 35 0.83 -4.10 3.58
N PHE A 36 0.18 -3.14 2.91
CA PHE A 36 -1.00 -2.46 3.45
C PHE A 36 -2.15 -3.44 3.75
N ALA A 37 -2.43 -4.38 2.84
CA ALA A 37 -3.46 -5.39 3.04
C ALA A 37 -3.12 -6.37 4.16
N ILE A 38 -1.85 -6.78 4.28
CA ILE A 38 -1.39 -7.68 5.35
C ILE A 38 -1.45 -6.99 6.71
N ALA A 39 -0.98 -5.74 6.80
CA ALA A 39 -1.00 -4.96 8.03
C ALA A 39 -2.43 -4.76 8.55
N ASP A 40 -3.39 -4.46 7.66
CA ASP A 40 -4.79 -4.30 8.07
C ASP A 40 -5.44 -5.63 8.49
N GLN A 41 -5.17 -6.72 7.79
CA GLN A 41 -5.62 -8.06 8.21
C GLN A 41 -5.09 -8.43 9.61
N LEU A 42 -3.81 -8.17 9.85
CA LEU A 42 -3.21 -8.39 11.16
C LEU A 42 -3.89 -7.52 12.20
N ARG A 43 -4.03 -6.20 11.95
CA ARG A 43 -4.75 -5.26 12.83
C ARG A 43 -6.15 -5.76 13.19
N GLN A 44 -6.92 -6.24 12.23
CA GLN A 44 -8.26 -6.79 12.46
C GLN A 44 -8.24 -8.06 13.31
N ALA A 45 -7.26 -8.95 13.11
CA ALA A 45 -7.12 -10.18 13.90
C ALA A 45 -6.87 -9.85 15.39
N TRP A 46 -6.07 -8.83 15.70
CA TRP A 46 -5.82 -8.41 17.08
C TRP A 46 -7.01 -7.66 17.71
N GLN A 47 -7.89 -7.01 16.92
CA GLN A 47 -9.11 -6.40 17.47
C GLN A 47 -10.08 -7.43 18.07
N GLY A 48 -10.04 -8.69 17.62
CA GLY A 48 -10.86 -9.78 18.15
C GLY A 48 -10.19 -10.60 19.25
N SER A 49 -8.90 -10.35 19.53
CA SER A 49 -8.12 -11.07 20.55
C SER A 49 -8.27 -10.40 21.92
N SER A 50 -8.26 -11.21 23.00
CA SER A 50 -8.35 -10.75 24.39
C SER A 50 -7.06 -11.06 25.16
N GLU A 51 -5.93 -11.09 24.47
CA GLU A 51 -4.64 -11.47 25.04
C GLU A 51 -3.96 -10.26 25.74
N PRO A 52 -3.28 -10.50 26.87
CA PRO A 52 -2.52 -9.44 27.54
C PRO A 52 -1.31 -9.03 26.69
N GLY A 53 -1.28 -7.75 26.27
CA GLY A 53 -0.29 -7.19 25.34
C GLY A 53 -0.88 -6.70 24.02
N ASP A 54 -2.17 -6.95 23.79
CA ASP A 54 -2.86 -6.66 22.54
C ASP A 54 -3.00 -5.16 22.29
N ALA A 55 -3.14 -4.34 23.32
CA ALA A 55 -3.29 -2.89 23.17
C ALA A 55 -2.05 -2.23 22.53
N GLN A 56 -0.84 -2.61 22.95
CA GLN A 56 0.40 -2.04 22.41
C GLN A 56 0.62 -2.48 20.96
N ARG A 57 0.48 -3.78 20.68
CA ARG A 57 0.63 -4.34 19.32
C ARG A 57 -0.44 -3.80 18.37
N HIS A 58 -1.66 -3.63 18.86
CA HIS A 58 -2.75 -3.02 18.09
C HIS A 58 -2.43 -1.56 17.75
N ALA A 59 -1.91 -0.78 18.70
CA ALA A 59 -1.47 0.59 18.44
C ALA A 59 -0.35 0.65 17.37
N GLU A 60 0.66 -0.20 17.47
CA GLU A 60 1.73 -0.29 16.46
C GLU A 60 1.18 -0.65 15.06
N LEU A 61 0.20 -1.56 15.00
CA LEU A 61 -0.45 -1.94 13.73
C LEU A 61 -1.33 -0.83 13.17
N VAL A 62 -1.99 -0.04 14.01
CA VAL A 62 -2.73 1.15 13.58
C VAL A 62 -1.78 2.15 12.95
N GLU A 63 -0.67 2.47 13.62
CA GLU A 63 0.35 3.40 13.09
C GLU A 63 0.95 2.90 11.77
N LEU A 64 1.24 1.60 11.67
CA LEU A 64 1.74 0.99 10.43
C LEU A 64 0.71 1.10 9.30
N VAL A 65 -0.56 0.76 9.55
CA VAL A 65 -1.63 0.84 8.55
C VAL A 65 -1.83 2.27 8.07
N ASP A 66 -1.80 3.26 8.96
CA ASP A 66 -1.97 4.66 8.58
C ASP A 66 -0.73 5.20 7.84
N SER A 67 0.48 4.75 8.19
CA SER A 67 1.71 5.10 7.47
C SER A 67 1.68 4.55 6.03
N LEU A 68 1.37 3.26 5.86
CA LEU A 68 1.24 2.63 4.55
C LEU A 68 0.13 3.29 3.71
N ARG A 69 -0.99 3.67 4.33
CA ARG A 69 -2.05 4.42 3.67
C ARG A 69 -1.54 5.78 3.17
N ALA A 70 -0.78 6.50 3.98
CA ALA A 70 -0.20 7.80 3.60
C ALA A 70 0.78 7.66 2.43
N GLU A 71 1.65 6.65 2.44
CA GLU A 71 2.58 6.36 1.34
C GLU A 71 1.85 6.04 0.03
N ILE A 72 0.78 5.23 0.09
CA ILE A 72 -0.05 4.95 -1.10
C ILE A 72 -0.72 6.24 -1.60
N ALA A 73 -1.25 7.07 -0.70
CA ALA A 73 -1.89 8.34 -1.07
C ALA A 73 -0.90 9.26 -1.78
N GLU A 74 0.31 9.41 -1.24
CA GLU A 74 1.38 10.22 -1.84
C GLU A 74 1.79 9.67 -3.20
N ALA A 75 2.00 8.36 -3.34
CA ALA A 75 2.37 7.74 -4.62
C ALA A 75 1.31 7.99 -5.71
N VAL A 76 0.03 7.91 -5.34
CA VAL A 76 -1.10 8.14 -6.24
C VAL A 76 -1.26 9.62 -6.59
N ASP A 77 -1.06 10.53 -5.62
CA ASP A 77 -1.10 11.97 -5.86
C ASP A 77 0.04 12.41 -6.77
N ASN A 78 1.26 11.93 -6.54
CA ASN A 78 2.41 12.16 -7.41
C ASN A 78 2.18 11.66 -8.85
N ALA A 79 1.47 10.54 -9.01
CA ALA A 79 1.07 10.02 -10.31
C ALA A 79 0.00 10.83 -11.03
N SER A 80 -0.81 11.57 -10.27
CA SER A 80 -1.85 12.43 -10.80
C SER A 80 -1.31 13.82 -11.18
N VAL A 81 -0.27 14.31 -10.49
CA VAL A 81 0.37 15.60 -10.74
C VAL A 81 1.31 15.57 -11.95
N PHE A 82 1.94 14.43 -12.24
CA PHE A 82 2.77 14.26 -13.44
C PHE A 82 2.10 13.31 -14.43
N PRO A 83 1.82 13.72 -15.69
CA PRO A 83 1.70 12.75 -16.77
C PRO A 83 3.08 12.11 -16.95
N PHE A 84 3.36 11.03 -16.19
CA PHE A 84 4.68 10.44 -16.05
C PHE A 84 5.32 10.20 -17.43
N ARG A 85 6.28 11.05 -17.78
CA ARG A 85 7.29 10.78 -18.81
C ARG A 85 8.03 9.54 -18.35
N ARG A 86 7.88 8.44 -19.08
CA ARG A 86 8.74 7.25 -18.98
C ARG A 86 10.21 7.69 -19.01
N LYS A 87 10.87 7.69 -17.86
CA LYS A 87 12.31 7.41 -17.84
C LYS A 87 12.47 5.91 -17.61
N ARG A 88 12.52 5.18 -18.73
CA ARG A 88 13.31 3.96 -18.78
C ARG A 88 14.76 4.39 -18.68
N SER A 89 15.46 3.93 -17.64
CA SER A 89 16.89 3.64 -17.68
C SER A 89 17.22 2.86 -16.39
N HIS A 90 17.17 1.54 -16.47
CA HIS A 90 18.21 0.76 -15.80
C HIS A 90 19.53 1.09 -16.50
N PRO A 91 20.61 1.30 -15.76
CA PRO A 91 21.86 0.70 -16.17
C PRO A 91 22.25 -0.37 -15.14
N SER A 92 22.36 -1.58 -15.68
CA SER A 92 23.13 -2.68 -15.13
C SER A 92 24.59 -2.26 -14.99
N GLN A 93 25.17 -2.56 -13.82
CA GLN A 93 26.54 -3.01 -13.55
C GLN A 93 27.72 -2.27 -14.20
N ALA A 94 28.62 -1.77 -13.34
CA ALA A 94 30.07 -1.90 -13.49
C ALA A 94 30.70 -2.00 -12.09
#